data_AF-A0A8B3PNU5-F1
#
_entry.id   AF-A0A8B3PNU5-F1
#
_cell.length_a   1.000
_cell.length_b   1.000
_cell.length_c   1.000
_cell.angle_alpha   90.00
_cell.angle_beta   90.00
_cell.angle_gamma   90.00
#
_symmetry.space_group_name_H-M   'P 1'
#
loop_
_entity.id
_entity.type
_entity.pdbx_description
1 polymer ?
#
loop_
_entity_poly.entity_id
_entity_poly.type
_entity_poly.pdbx_seq_one_letter_code
_entity_poly.pdbx_strand_id
1 'polypeptide(L)'
;MTVSCAADLLWGVNGHPFNAYPGISIEQQLDYIRDLGMKSYRVNISSADSATKLAELVKAGKERGVQILPVITPELDLDNESIDDLYAQAYQLASTLVSRFKDDIRVWELGNEMENYAILMPCEMQDSGIQYNCSWGPAGGTETSDYFSPRWAKVSAVLRGLSDATIAVDPTIRKAMGTAGWGHRAAFTRMLQDGIKWDISVWHLYEGDPEDAFKFLATFGQPIWLTEFNYSGGSQRGEKQQAEGLVQTMTLLRRYQSLYGLEAAHIYELLDETYWAPSYEAFMGLVRLKKREDGLWAPSGRKLAYDAVKKVIANGNAGSSSPTVSMKSSPPAAQMSAPPVADAGAVHPCSLDALDKSAFNHANQVAYAYCLILRRMPSPAEQWREVVAMKKDPSIFPTLTKMLLSVEFRTDNQPVGLGNAQFIALLYRTLLGRAPDGQGLSAYVSKLDSGEVSGEQIVAELIHSYEFRSRHTVLFPNEPQQGVQ
;
A
#
# COMPACT_ATOMS: atom_id res chain seq x y z
N MET A 1 4.86 -34.01 29.99
CA MET A 1 4.29 -33.39 28.78
C MET A 1 5.43 -32.72 28.06
N THR A 2 5.79 -33.23 26.90
CA THR A 2 6.79 -32.63 26.02
C THR A 2 6.23 -31.32 25.49
N VAL A 3 6.88 -30.20 25.83
CA VAL A 3 6.64 -28.92 25.17
C VAL A 3 7.01 -29.11 23.71
N SER A 4 6.01 -29.26 22.84
CA SER A 4 6.23 -29.15 21.41
C SER A 4 6.69 -27.71 21.17
N CYS A 5 7.95 -27.52 20.74
CA CYS A 5 8.36 -26.25 20.14
C CYS A 5 7.44 -26.03 18.94
N ALA A 6 6.51 -25.08 19.06
CA ALA A 6 5.81 -24.57 17.88
C ALA A 6 6.88 -24.09 16.89
N ALA A 7 6.75 -24.46 15.62
CA ALA A 7 7.61 -23.93 14.57
C ALA A 7 7.46 -22.39 14.53
N ASP A 8 8.56 -21.65 14.29
CA ASP A 8 8.50 -20.20 14.06
C ASP A 8 7.61 -19.89 12.83
N LEU A 9 7.21 -18.64 12.69
CA LEU A 9 6.46 -18.16 11.51
C LEU A 9 7.18 -18.52 10.21
N LEU A 10 6.40 -18.87 9.18
CA LEU A 10 6.90 -18.98 7.81
C LEU A 10 7.24 -17.57 7.30
N TRP A 11 8.54 -17.21 7.36
CA TRP A 11 9.02 -15.95 6.82
C TRP A 11 9.21 -16.03 5.31
N GLY A 12 8.64 -15.06 4.60
CA GLY A 12 8.80 -14.87 3.18
C GLY A 12 9.05 -13.43 2.79
N VAL A 13 9.09 -13.21 1.48
CA VAL A 13 9.24 -11.88 0.87
C VAL A 13 8.47 -11.85 -0.44
N ASN A 14 8.06 -10.65 -0.85
CA ASN A 14 7.45 -10.37 -2.14
C ASN A 14 8.52 -10.03 -3.18
N GLY A 15 8.19 -10.24 -4.45
CA GLY A 15 8.89 -9.60 -5.53
C GLY A 15 8.28 -9.88 -6.89
N HIS A 16 8.84 -9.21 -7.88
CA HIS A 16 8.29 -9.14 -9.24
C HIS A 16 9.29 -9.70 -10.28
N PRO A 17 9.63 -11.00 -10.21
CA PRO A 17 10.77 -11.58 -10.92
C PRO A 17 10.61 -11.61 -12.44
N PHE A 18 9.40 -11.39 -12.96
CA PHE A 18 9.11 -11.52 -14.40
C PHE A 18 9.19 -10.22 -15.18
N ASN A 19 9.15 -9.06 -14.50
CA ASN A 19 8.82 -7.78 -15.11
C ASN A 19 9.55 -6.58 -14.47
N ALA A 20 9.72 -6.52 -13.14
CA ALA A 20 10.24 -5.33 -12.48
C ALA A 20 11.76 -5.14 -12.62
N TYR A 21 12.51 -6.24 -12.75
CA TYR A 21 13.98 -6.20 -12.62
C TYR A 21 14.72 -6.84 -13.82
N PRO A 22 14.47 -6.41 -15.08
CA PRO A 22 15.24 -6.91 -16.22
C PRO A 22 16.75 -6.75 -15.96
N GLY A 23 17.49 -7.85 -16.07
CA GLY A 23 18.93 -7.91 -15.76
C GLY A 23 19.29 -8.63 -14.45
N ILE A 24 18.31 -8.97 -13.61
CA ILE A 24 18.52 -9.74 -12.37
C ILE A 24 17.88 -11.11 -12.52
N SER A 25 18.67 -12.18 -12.45
CA SER A 25 18.18 -13.54 -12.68
C SER A 25 17.29 -14.04 -11.53
N ILE A 26 16.44 -15.03 -11.81
CA ILE A 26 15.61 -15.72 -10.81
C ILE A 26 16.49 -16.33 -9.71
N GLU A 27 17.61 -16.95 -10.08
CA GLU A 27 18.56 -17.57 -9.17
C GLU A 27 19.16 -16.54 -8.20
N GLN A 28 19.54 -15.38 -8.72
CA GLN A 28 20.11 -14.31 -7.89
C GLN A 28 19.08 -13.81 -6.87
N GLN A 29 17.82 -13.66 -7.26
CA GLN A 29 16.74 -13.28 -6.35
C GLN A 29 16.53 -14.35 -5.27
N LEU A 30 16.40 -15.62 -5.65
CA LEU A 30 16.22 -16.73 -4.70
C LEU A 30 17.43 -16.93 -3.77
N ASP A 31 18.65 -16.61 -4.22
CA ASP A 31 19.85 -16.67 -3.39
C ASP A 31 19.82 -15.62 -2.27
N TYR A 32 19.27 -14.42 -2.50
CA TYR A 32 19.01 -13.45 -1.43
C TYR A 32 17.99 -13.99 -0.43
N ILE A 33 16.89 -14.58 -0.90
CA ILE A 33 15.83 -15.16 -0.04
C ILE A 33 16.41 -16.25 0.86
N ARG A 34 17.20 -17.16 0.29
CA ARG A 34 17.91 -18.19 1.04
C ARG A 34 18.87 -17.59 2.05
N ASP A 35 19.64 -16.57 1.67
CA ASP A 35 20.60 -15.91 2.55
C ASP A 35 19.92 -15.16 3.71
N LEU A 36 18.73 -14.60 3.50
CA LEU A 36 17.90 -14.01 4.56
C LEU A 36 17.35 -15.06 5.55
N GLY A 37 17.38 -16.35 5.18
CA GLY A 37 16.77 -17.44 5.94
C GLY A 37 15.27 -17.62 5.70
N MET A 38 14.71 -16.89 4.73
CA MET A 38 13.30 -16.98 4.34
C MET A 38 13.03 -18.25 3.52
N LYS A 39 11.78 -18.69 3.55
CA LYS A 39 11.34 -19.96 2.95
C LYS A 39 10.19 -19.83 1.97
N SER A 40 9.65 -18.63 1.80
CA SER A 40 8.57 -18.37 0.85
C SER A 40 8.86 -17.14 -0.02
N TYR A 41 8.52 -17.22 -1.29
CA TYR A 41 8.59 -16.10 -2.24
C TYR A 41 7.22 -15.88 -2.87
N ARG A 42 6.60 -14.75 -2.55
CA ARG A 42 5.28 -14.36 -3.06
C ARG A 42 5.43 -13.60 -4.38
N VAL A 43 4.71 -14.05 -5.41
CA VAL A 43 4.86 -13.53 -6.79
C VAL A 43 3.51 -13.43 -7.50
N ASN A 44 3.31 -12.33 -8.23
CA ASN A 44 2.09 -12.11 -9.02
C ASN A 44 2.10 -12.90 -10.32
N ILE A 45 0.93 -13.43 -10.69
CA ILE A 45 0.67 -14.15 -11.94
C ILE A 45 -0.68 -13.69 -12.49
N SER A 46 -0.64 -12.90 -13.55
CA SER A 46 -1.85 -12.32 -14.15
C SER A 46 -2.38 -13.06 -15.37
N SER A 47 -1.53 -13.89 -16.01
CA SER A 47 -1.86 -14.61 -17.24
C SER A 47 -1.29 -16.03 -17.23
N ALA A 48 -1.96 -16.94 -17.94
CA ALA A 48 -1.48 -18.28 -18.23
C ALA A 48 -0.18 -18.28 -19.05
N ASP A 49 0.12 -17.19 -19.77
CA ASP A 49 1.35 -17.05 -20.55
C ASP A 49 2.61 -17.03 -19.66
N SER A 50 2.46 -16.57 -18.41
CA SER A 50 3.56 -16.57 -17.42
C SER A 50 3.82 -17.95 -16.82
N ALA A 51 3.03 -18.97 -17.16
CA ALA A 51 3.13 -20.29 -16.52
C ALA A 51 4.47 -21.00 -16.82
N THR A 52 5.12 -20.76 -17.96
CA THR A 52 6.47 -21.31 -18.20
C THR A 52 7.51 -20.68 -17.27
N LYS A 53 7.49 -19.35 -17.12
CA LYS A 53 8.37 -18.65 -16.18
C LYS A 53 8.08 -19.05 -14.72
N LEU A 54 6.82 -19.26 -14.37
CA LEU A 54 6.44 -19.76 -13.04
C LEU A 54 7.00 -21.16 -12.80
N ALA A 55 6.97 -22.06 -13.80
CA ALA A 55 7.56 -23.39 -13.66
C ALA A 55 9.08 -23.35 -13.45
N GLU A 56 9.79 -22.48 -14.16
CA GLU A 56 11.23 -22.22 -13.94
C GLU A 56 11.50 -21.73 -12.52
N LEU A 57 10.71 -20.75 -12.06
CA LEU A 57 10.80 -20.21 -10.70
C LEU A 57 10.53 -21.26 -9.62
N VAL A 58 9.48 -22.07 -9.79
CA VAL A 58 9.12 -23.16 -8.87
C VAL A 58 10.24 -24.18 -8.77
N LYS A 59 10.81 -24.57 -9.92
CA LYS A 59 11.95 -25.51 -9.95
C LYS A 59 13.16 -24.90 -9.22
N ALA A 60 13.55 -23.68 -9.58
CA ALA A 60 14.69 -23.02 -8.97
C ALA A 60 14.50 -22.77 -7.46
N GLY A 61 13.26 -22.50 -7.04
CA GLY A 61 12.86 -22.36 -5.64
C GLY A 61 13.00 -23.68 -4.87
N LYS A 62 12.49 -24.79 -5.41
CA LYS A 62 12.64 -26.14 -4.82
C LYS A 62 14.10 -26.51 -4.59
N GLU A 63 14.98 -26.25 -5.57
CA GLU A 63 16.42 -26.49 -5.46
C GLU A 63 17.09 -25.68 -4.32
N ARG A 64 16.47 -24.57 -3.90
CA ARG A 64 16.97 -23.68 -2.84
C ARG A 64 16.19 -23.79 -1.53
N GLY A 65 15.19 -24.69 -1.47
CA GLY A 65 14.31 -24.81 -0.31
C GLY A 65 13.45 -23.57 -0.06
N VAL A 66 13.04 -22.90 -1.14
CA VAL A 66 12.13 -21.75 -1.14
C VAL A 66 10.83 -22.15 -1.85
N GLN A 67 9.71 -22.06 -1.14
CA GLN A 67 8.38 -22.29 -1.69
C GLN A 67 7.89 -21.06 -2.42
N ILE A 68 7.29 -21.24 -3.60
CA ILE A 68 6.66 -20.15 -4.32
C ILE A 68 5.21 -20.06 -3.87
N LEU A 69 4.77 -18.88 -3.46
CA LEU A 69 3.36 -18.53 -3.22
C LEU A 69 2.89 -17.66 -4.39
N PRO A 70 2.24 -18.24 -5.42
CA PRO A 70 1.71 -17.45 -6.50
C PRO A 70 0.42 -16.76 -6.06
N VAL A 71 0.27 -15.53 -6.52
CA VAL A 71 -0.95 -14.72 -6.40
C VAL A 71 -1.58 -14.64 -7.78
N ILE A 72 -2.79 -15.17 -7.94
CA ILE A 72 -3.51 -15.03 -9.21
C ILE A 72 -4.15 -13.64 -9.22
N THR A 73 -3.71 -12.79 -10.13
CA THR A 73 -4.16 -11.39 -10.29
C THR A 73 -4.72 -11.19 -11.70
N PRO A 74 -5.94 -11.65 -11.99
CA PRO A 74 -6.49 -11.61 -13.35
C PRO A 74 -6.54 -10.18 -13.90
N GLU A 75 -6.09 -9.98 -15.13
CA GLU A 75 -6.31 -8.72 -15.86
C GLU A 75 -7.73 -8.72 -16.41
N LEU A 76 -8.63 -7.97 -15.76
CA LEU A 76 -10.06 -7.93 -16.07
C LEU A 76 -10.54 -6.48 -16.19
N ASP A 77 -11.49 -6.23 -17.10
CA ASP A 77 -12.18 -4.94 -17.17
C ASP A 77 -13.40 -4.92 -16.24
N LEU A 78 -13.13 -4.64 -14.96
CA LEU A 78 -14.17 -4.57 -13.93
C LEU A 78 -15.24 -3.51 -14.21
N ASP A 79 -14.98 -2.49 -15.03
CA ASP A 79 -15.95 -1.43 -15.30
C ASP A 79 -16.96 -1.86 -16.37
N ASN A 80 -16.49 -2.49 -17.43
CA ASN A 80 -17.32 -2.79 -18.61
C ASN A 80 -17.83 -4.23 -18.67
N GLU A 81 -17.15 -5.18 -18.05
CA GLU A 81 -17.55 -6.59 -18.14
C GLU A 81 -18.74 -6.94 -17.23
N SER A 82 -19.48 -7.97 -17.65
CA SER A 82 -20.60 -8.52 -16.90
C SER A 82 -20.12 -9.40 -15.74
N ILE A 83 -20.97 -9.59 -14.73
CA ILE A 83 -20.70 -10.46 -13.58
C ILE A 83 -20.38 -11.89 -14.03
N ASP A 84 -21.10 -12.41 -15.03
CA ASP A 84 -20.94 -13.77 -15.52
C ASP A 84 -19.63 -13.94 -16.29
N ASP A 85 -19.26 -12.96 -17.12
CA ASP A 85 -18.00 -12.97 -17.87
C ASP A 85 -16.79 -12.86 -16.93
N LEU A 86 -16.88 -12.00 -15.92
CA LEU A 86 -15.84 -11.84 -14.90
C LEU A 86 -15.62 -13.15 -14.12
N TYR A 87 -16.70 -13.81 -13.71
CA TYR A 87 -16.63 -15.12 -13.08
C TYR A 87 -15.98 -16.15 -14.01
N ALA A 88 -16.44 -16.24 -15.26
CA ALA A 88 -15.98 -17.24 -16.23
C ALA A 88 -14.48 -17.08 -16.55
N GLN A 89 -14.00 -15.85 -16.75
CA GLN A 89 -12.59 -15.56 -17.02
C GLN A 89 -11.70 -15.88 -15.82
N ALA A 90 -12.11 -15.47 -14.62
CA ALA A 90 -11.40 -15.79 -13.39
C ALA A 90 -11.33 -17.31 -13.16
N TYR A 91 -12.45 -18.00 -13.36
CA TYR A 91 -12.52 -19.46 -13.26
C TYR A 91 -11.58 -20.14 -14.27
N GLN A 92 -11.59 -19.70 -15.53
CA GLN A 92 -10.74 -20.28 -16.58
C GLN A 92 -9.25 -20.08 -16.28
N LEU A 93 -8.84 -18.89 -15.84
CA LEU A 93 -7.46 -18.59 -15.49
C LEU A 93 -6.98 -19.46 -14.31
N ALA A 94 -7.75 -19.49 -13.22
CA ALA A 94 -7.44 -20.33 -12.06
C ALA A 94 -7.42 -21.82 -12.43
N SER A 95 -8.40 -22.32 -13.19
CA SER A 95 -8.41 -23.71 -13.64
C SER A 95 -7.17 -24.05 -14.43
N THR A 96 -6.71 -23.16 -15.32
CA THR A 96 -5.53 -23.37 -16.16
C THR A 96 -4.24 -23.42 -15.33
N LEU A 97 -4.04 -22.43 -14.46
CA LEU A 97 -2.83 -22.33 -13.64
C LEU A 97 -2.80 -23.42 -12.57
N VAL A 98 -3.86 -23.56 -11.77
CA VAL A 98 -3.91 -24.52 -10.68
C VAL A 98 -3.79 -25.96 -11.21
N SER A 99 -4.44 -26.29 -12.33
CA SER A 99 -4.31 -27.64 -12.93
C SER A 99 -2.89 -27.98 -13.33
N ARG A 100 -2.16 -27.02 -13.91
CA ARG A 100 -0.77 -27.21 -14.35
C ARG A 100 0.18 -27.49 -13.18
N PHE A 101 -0.12 -26.93 -12.01
CA PHE A 101 0.82 -26.86 -10.88
C PHE A 101 0.33 -27.60 -9.63
N LYS A 102 -0.78 -28.34 -9.70
CA LYS A 102 -1.39 -29.00 -8.53
C LYS A 102 -0.44 -29.92 -7.76
N ASP A 103 0.53 -30.54 -8.43
CA ASP A 103 1.52 -31.43 -7.81
C ASP A 103 2.73 -30.65 -7.24
N ASP A 104 2.90 -29.39 -7.63
CA ASP A 104 4.02 -28.54 -7.26
C ASP A 104 3.68 -27.47 -6.22
N ILE A 105 2.45 -26.94 -6.25
CA ILE A 105 1.98 -25.80 -5.49
C ILE A 105 0.67 -26.15 -4.79
N ARG A 106 0.68 -26.09 -3.45
CA ARG A 106 -0.44 -26.52 -2.60
C ARG A 106 -1.18 -25.37 -1.91
N VAL A 107 -0.68 -24.14 -2.07
CA VAL A 107 -1.34 -22.92 -1.59
C VAL A 107 -1.27 -21.88 -2.70
N TRP A 108 -2.43 -21.30 -3.02
CA TRP A 108 -2.55 -20.20 -3.97
C TRP A 108 -3.20 -19.02 -3.27
N GLU A 109 -2.65 -17.83 -3.47
CA GLU A 109 -3.36 -16.61 -3.16
C GLU A 109 -4.23 -16.21 -4.36
N LEU A 110 -5.49 -15.88 -4.09
CA LEU A 110 -6.51 -15.73 -5.10
C LEU A 110 -7.09 -14.32 -5.05
N GLY A 111 -6.72 -13.52 -6.05
CA GLY A 111 -6.93 -12.07 -6.05
C GLY A 111 -5.85 -11.35 -5.25
N ASN A 112 -5.73 -10.04 -5.49
CA ASN A 112 -4.90 -9.14 -4.70
C ASN A 112 -5.67 -7.84 -4.54
N GLU A 113 -6.06 -7.50 -3.32
CA GLU A 113 -6.69 -6.21 -2.99
C GLU A 113 -7.94 -5.85 -3.83
N MET A 114 -8.70 -6.87 -4.28
CA MET A 114 -9.83 -6.68 -5.20
C MET A 114 -10.95 -5.84 -4.59
N GLU A 115 -11.10 -5.86 -3.27
CA GLU A 115 -12.13 -5.12 -2.54
C GLU A 115 -11.96 -3.60 -2.67
N ASN A 116 -10.75 -3.11 -2.98
CA ASN A 116 -10.49 -1.69 -3.21
C ASN A 116 -11.36 -1.15 -4.35
N TYR A 117 -11.65 -1.96 -5.37
CA TYR A 117 -12.57 -1.58 -6.46
C TYR A 117 -13.98 -1.31 -5.94
N ALA A 118 -14.42 -2.06 -4.93
CA ALA A 118 -15.77 -1.98 -4.39
C ALA A 118 -15.93 -0.94 -3.27
N ILE A 119 -14.88 -0.25 -2.84
CA ILE A 119 -14.99 0.71 -1.73
C ILE A 119 -15.99 1.81 -2.09
N LEU A 120 -16.81 2.21 -1.11
CA LEU A 120 -17.80 3.26 -1.27
C LEU A 120 -17.12 4.62 -1.39
N MET A 121 -17.52 5.37 -2.41
CA MET A 121 -16.93 6.66 -2.75
C MET A 121 -17.85 7.81 -2.35
N PRO A 122 -17.34 9.04 -2.24
CA PRO A 122 -18.13 10.24 -1.94
C PRO A 122 -19.38 10.34 -2.83
N CYS A 123 -20.49 10.75 -2.21
CA CYS A 123 -21.82 10.89 -2.82
C CYS A 123 -22.52 9.60 -3.28
N GLU A 124 -21.89 8.42 -3.17
CA GLU A 124 -22.53 7.15 -3.54
C GLU A 124 -23.59 6.72 -2.51
N MET A 125 -24.59 5.98 -2.96
CA MET A 125 -25.66 5.48 -2.10
C MET A 125 -25.27 4.14 -1.48
N GLN A 126 -25.46 4.02 -0.18
CA GLN A 126 -25.39 2.74 0.53
C GLN A 126 -26.62 1.88 0.23
N ASP A 127 -26.55 0.59 0.54
CA ASP A 127 -27.67 -0.35 0.43
C ASP A 127 -28.90 0.07 1.26
N SER A 128 -28.67 0.82 2.34
CA SER A 128 -29.72 1.40 3.19
C SER A 128 -30.49 2.55 2.53
N GLY A 129 -30.03 3.04 1.37
CA GLY A 129 -30.54 4.24 0.71
C GLY A 129 -29.96 5.55 1.27
N ILE A 130 -29.06 5.49 2.26
CA ILE A 130 -28.36 6.66 2.79
C ILE A 130 -27.23 7.06 1.83
N GLN A 131 -27.16 8.35 1.50
CA GLN A 131 -26.05 8.89 0.72
C GLN A 131 -24.79 9.03 1.59
N TYR A 132 -23.70 8.46 1.12
CA TYR A 132 -22.38 8.65 1.71
C TYR A 132 -21.92 10.10 1.51
N ASN A 133 -21.37 10.70 2.56
CA ASN A 133 -21.11 12.13 2.58
C ASN A 133 -20.13 12.54 1.46
N CYS A 134 -20.56 13.48 0.63
CA CYS A 134 -19.78 14.02 -0.49
C CYS A 134 -18.46 14.69 -0.07
N SER A 135 -18.35 15.13 1.18
CA SER A 135 -17.14 15.75 1.73
C SER A 135 -16.17 14.76 2.38
N TRP A 136 -16.53 13.47 2.47
CA TRP A 136 -15.62 12.44 2.97
C TRP A 136 -14.68 11.95 1.86
N GLY A 137 -13.66 11.17 2.24
CA GLY A 137 -12.87 10.38 1.29
C GLY A 137 -13.51 9.01 1.05
N PRO A 138 -12.84 8.11 0.31
CA PRO A 138 -13.22 6.69 0.24
C PRO A 138 -13.53 6.13 1.63
N ALA A 139 -14.55 5.27 1.73
CA ALA A 139 -14.92 4.61 2.98
C ALA A 139 -13.80 3.73 3.54
N GLY A 140 -13.88 3.38 4.82
CA GLY A 140 -12.79 2.70 5.55
C GLY A 140 -12.76 1.18 5.42
N GLY A 141 -13.78 0.57 4.79
CA GLY A 141 -13.89 -0.89 4.62
C GLY A 141 -14.11 -1.66 5.93
N THR A 142 -14.45 -0.96 7.01
CA THR A 142 -14.60 -1.53 8.36
C THR A 142 -15.99 -2.13 8.59
N GLU A 143 -16.97 -1.69 7.80
CA GLU A 143 -18.36 -2.13 7.82
C GLU A 143 -18.79 -2.61 6.43
N THR A 144 -19.79 -3.49 6.34
CA THR A 144 -20.25 -3.99 5.03
C THR A 144 -20.86 -2.87 4.18
N SER A 145 -21.41 -1.83 4.81
CA SER A 145 -21.91 -0.60 4.18
C SER A 145 -20.81 0.26 3.58
N ASP A 146 -19.53 0.03 3.89
CA ASP A 146 -18.40 0.74 3.29
C ASP A 146 -18.08 0.25 1.87
N TYR A 147 -18.84 -0.71 1.34
CA TYR A 147 -18.69 -1.22 -0.03
C TYR A 147 -19.93 -0.91 -0.87
N PHE A 148 -19.70 -0.40 -2.07
CA PHE A 148 -20.74 -0.15 -3.06
C PHE A 148 -21.16 -1.46 -3.73
N SER A 149 -22.36 -1.94 -3.41
CA SER A 149 -22.84 -3.28 -3.82
C SER A 149 -22.74 -3.62 -5.31
N PRO A 150 -23.02 -2.70 -6.26
CA PRO A 150 -22.83 -3.00 -7.69
C PRO A 150 -21.39 -3.35 -8.05
N ARG A 151 -20.40 -2.67 -7.48
CA ARG A 151 -18.98 -3.01 -7.68
C ARG A 151 -18.58 -4.24 -6.87
N TRP A 152 -19.11 -4.40 -5.65
CA TRP A 152 -18.89 -5.61 -4.85
C TRP A 152 -19.34 -6.88 -5.58
N ALA A 153 -20.49 -6.87 -6.26
CA ALA A 153 -20.98 -8.02 -7.00
C ALA A 153 -19.99 -8.50 -8.08
N LYS A 154 -19.27 -7.56 -8.72
CA LYS A 154 -18.19 -7.87 -9.67
C LYS A 154 -16.95 -8.45 -8.99
N VAL A 155 -16.51 -7.86 -7.89
CA VAL A 155 -15.42 -8.41 -7.05
C VAL A 155 -15.73 -9.83 -6.59
N SER A 156 -16.94 -10.03 -6.07
CA SER A 156 -17.45 -11.32 -5.61
C SER A 156 -17.45 -12.37 -6.72
N ALA A 157 -17.85 -11.99 -7.94
CA ALA A 157 -17.80 -12.88 -9.10
C ALA A 157 -16.38 -13.37 -9.41
N VAL A 158 -15.40 -12.47 -9.40
CA VAL A 158 -13.98 -12.82 -9.65
C VAL A 158 -13.46 -13.74 -8.55
N LEU A 159 -13.60 -13.34 -7.28
CA LEU A 159 -13.10 -14.13 -6.14
C LEU A 159 -13.76 -15.51 -6.09
N ARG A 160 -15.07 -15.59 -6.34
CA ARG A 160 -15.80 -16.87 -6.42
C ARG A 160 -15.29 -17.72 -7.59
N GLY A 161 -15.08 -17.15 -8.77
CA GLY A 161 -14.52 -17.87 -9.93
C GLY A 161 -13.16 -18.50 -9.62
N LEU A 162 -12.27 -17.73 -8.97
CA LEU A 162 -10.97 -18.23 -8.53
C LEU A 162 -11.08 -19.36 -7.50
N SER A 163 -11.93 -19.20 -6.48
CA SER A 163 -12.20 -20.21 -5.45
C SER A 163 -12.74 -21.51 -6.07
N ASP A 164 -13.82 -21.40 -6.84
CA ASP A 164 -14.56 -22.54 -7.35
C ASP A 164 -13.72 -23.36 -8.34
N ALA A 165 -12.94 -22.68 -9.18
CA ALA A 165 -11.98 -23.35 -10.06
C ALA A 165 -10.91 -24.12 -9.28
N THR A 166 -10.36 -23.52 -8.22
CA THR A 166 -9.35 -24.18 -7.38
C THR A 166 -9.93 -25.43 -6.72
N ILE A 167 -11.15 -25.35 -6.20
CA ILE A 167 -11.87 -26.49 -5.60
C ILE A 167 -12.12 -27.58 -6.64
N ALA A 168 -12.56 -27.21 -7.85
CA ALA A 168 -12.86 -28.15 -8.91
C ALA A 168 -11.62 -28.91 -9.42
N VAL A 169 -10.45 -28.26 -9.42
CA VAL A 169 -9.17 -28.88 -9.79
C VAL A 169 -8.70 -29.87 -8.71
N ASP A 170 -8.65 -29.43 -7.46
CA ASP A 170 -8.30 -30.26 -6.31
C ASP A 170 -8.75 -29.58 -5.01
N PRO A 171 -9.76 -30.12 -4.29
CA PRO A 171 -10.31 -29.51 -3.09
C PRO A 171 -9.31 -29.43 -1.93
N THR A 172 -8.19 -30.16 -2.00
CA THR A 172 -7.13 -30.14 -0.98
C THR A 172 -6.08 -29.05 -1.22
N ILE A 173 -6.18 -28.27 -2.30
CA ILE A 173 -5.35 -27.07 -2.51
C ILE A 173 -5.91 -25.93 -1.67
N ARG A 174 -5.05 -25.30 -0.86
CA ARG A 174 -5.45 -24.21 0.03
C ARG A 174 -5.60 -22.89 -0.73
N LYS A 175 -6.68 -22.18 -0.44
CA LYS A 175 -7.08 -20.91 -1.05
C LYS A 175 -6.82 -19.79 -0.03
N ALA A 176 -5.77 -19.02 -0.25
CA ALA A 176 -5.49 -17.81 0.51
C ALA A 176 -6.21 -16.63 -0.15
N MET A 177 -6.99 -15.88 0.63
CA MET A 177 -7.77 -14.75 0.14
C MET A 177 -7.86 -13.68 1.21
N GLY A 178 -7.89 -12.42 0.80
CA GLY A 178 -8.00 -11.33 1.73
C GLY A 178 -7.95 -9.97 1.07
N THR A 179 -7.40 -9.00 1.80
CA THR A 179 -7.61 -7.57 1.55
C THR A 179 -6.31 -6.80 1.61
N ALA A 180 -6.31 -5.58 1.08
CA ALA A 180 -5.23 -4.59 1.15
C ALA A 180 -4.84 -4.16 2.57
N GLY A 181 -5.53 -4.67 3.60
CA GLY A 181 -5.39 -4.21 4.96
C GLY A 181 -6.15 -2.90 5.16
N TRP A 182 -5.51 -1.89 5.76
CA TRP A 182 -6.07 -0.53 5.88
C TRP A 182 -7.45 -0.41 6.54
N GLY A 183 -7.87 -1.42 7.30
CA GLY A 183 -9.18 -1.47 7.96
C GLY A 183 -10.26 -2.20 7.16
N HIS A 184 -9.97 -2.73 5.97
CA HIS A 184 -10.88 -3.40 5.03
C HIS A 184 -11.41 -4.77 5.50
N ARG A 185 -11.60 -4.95 6.81
CA ARG A 185 -12.01 -6.21 7.42
C ARG A 185 -13.40 -6.66 6.98
N ALA A 186 -14.32 -5.75 6.64
CA ALA A 186 -15.69 -6.13 6.30
C ALA A 186 -15.83 -6.78 4.92
N ALA A 187 -14.79 -6.74 4.07
CA ALA A 187 -14.73 -7.55 2.87
C ALA A 187 -14.83 -9.06 3.19
N PHE A 188 -14.23 -9.53 4.29
CA PHE A 188 -14.37 -10.94 4.72
C PHE A 188 -15.82 -11.29 5.09
N THR A 189 -16.54 -10.36 5.74
CA THR A 189 -17.95 -10.54 6.05
C THR A 189 -18.78 -10.67 4.76
N ARG A 190 -18.51 -9.81 3.76
CA ARG A 190 -19.20 -9.88 2.48
C ARG A 190 -18.82 -11.15 1.69
N MET A 191 -17.56 -11.57 1.70
CA MET A 191 -17.14 -12.85 1.12
C MET A 191 -17.89 -14.03 1.74
N LEU A 192 -18.03 -14.04 3.07
CA LEU A 192 -18.80 -15.06 3.79
C LEU A 192 -20.28 -15.06 3.39
N GLN A 193 -20.89 -13.87 3.31
CA GLN A 193 -22.30 -13.70 2.90
C GLN A 193 -22.55 -14.21 1.48
N ASP A 194 -21.61 -13.99 0.57
CA ASP A 194 -21.68 -14.44 -0.82
C ASP A 194 -21.27 -15.92 -1.00
N GLY A 195 -20.90 -16.60 0.09
CA GLY A 195 -20.59 -18.03 0.10
C GLY A 195 -19.21 -18.39 -0.45
N ILE A 196 -18.31 -17.41 -0.66
CA ILE A 196 -16.95 -17.63 -1.14
C ILE A 196 -16.17 -18.48 -0.12
N LYS A 197 -15.39 -19.45 -0.60
CA LYS A 197 -14.65 -20.38 0.25
C LYS A 197 -13.16 -20.08 0.22
N TRP A 198 -12.57 -19.90 1.41
CA TRP A 198 -11.13 -19.72 1.58
C TRP A 198 -10.65 -20.54 2.79
N ASP A 199 -9.35 -20.86 2.82
CA ASP A 199 -8.72 -21.65 3.88
C ASP A 199 -7.66 -20.86 4.66
N ILE A 200 -7.28 -19.67 4.17
CA ILE A 200 -6.29 -18.78 4.79
C ILE A 200 -6.79 -17.34 4.61
N SER A 201 -6.90 -16.61 5.71
CA SER A 201 -7.25 -15.19 5.69
C SER A 201 -5.99 -14.35 5.49
N VAL A 202 -5.97 -13.55 4.43
CA VAL A 202 -4.82 -12.73 4.02
C VAL A 202 -4.97 -11.28 4.48
N TRP A 203 -3.90 -10.71 5.03
CA TRP A 203 -3.88 -9.30 5.45
C TRP A 203 -2.58 -8.62 5.03
N HIS A 204 -2.66 -7.34 4.63
CA HIS A 204 -1.49 -6.50 4.40
C HIS A 204 -1.30 -5.48 5.53
N LEU A 205 -0.05 -5.16 5.87
CA LEU A 205 0.28 -4.28 7.00
C LEU A 205 1.45 -3.34 6.68
N TYR A 206 1.15 -2.06 6.53
CA TYR A 206 2.19 -1.04 6.37
C TYR A 206 2.26 -0.07 7.54
N GLU A 207 1.19 0.03 8.34
CA GLU A 207 1.06 0.96 9.45
C GLU A 207 0.23 0.42 10.60
N GLY A 208 0.57 0.90 11.80
CA GLY A 208 -0.18 0.61 13.01
C GLY A 208 0.01 -0.81 13.53
N ASP A 209 -0.85 -1.15 14.48
CA ASP A 209 -0.91 -2.47 15.11
C ASP A 209 -2.09 -3.27 14.49
N PRO A 210 -1.85 -4.47 13.91
CA PRO A 210 -2.90 -5.27 13.30
C PRO A 210 -3.80 -6.01 14.31
N GLU A 211 -3.60 -5.86 15.63
CA GLU A 211 -4.27 -6.70 16.63
C GLU A 211 -5.80 -6.78 16.46
N ASP A 212 -6.45 -5.63 16.24
CA ASP A 212 -7.91 -5.59 16.09
C ASP A 212 -8.38 -6.27 14.80
N ALA A 213 -7.58 -6.19 13.73
CA ALA A 213 -7.83 -6.95 12.51
C ALA A 213 -7.63 -8.45 12.76
N PHE A 214 -6.57 -8.86 13.45
CA PHE A 214 -6.30 -10.27 13.75
C PHE A 214 -7.35 -10.88 14.69
N LYS A 215 -7.82 -10.14 15.70
CA LYS A 215 -8.96 -10.56 16.54
C LYS A 215 -10.20 -10.83 15.70
N PHE A 216 -10.49 -9.94 14.75
CA PHE A 216 -11.62 -10.10 13.84
C PHE A 216 -11.42 -11.32 12.91
N LEU A 217 -10.26 -11.46 12.27
CA LEU A 217 -9.98 -12.57 11.36
C LEU A 217 -10.00 -13.93 12.06
N ALA A 218 -9.52 -13.99 13.30
CA ALA A 218 -9.56 -15.21 14.11
C ALA A 218 -11.00 -15.72 14.35
N THR A 219 -12.02 -14.87 14.25
CA THR A 219 -13.43 -15.30 14.40
C THR A 219 -13.91 -16.22 13.27
N PHE A 220 -13.24 -16.22 12.10
CA PHE A 220 -13.56 -17.14 11.01
C PHE A 220 -12.94 -18.54 11.20
N GLY A 221 -12.06 -18.72 12.20
CA GLY A 221 -11.41 -20.00 12.49
C GLY A 221 -10.39 -20.46 11.44
N GLN A 222 -10.05 -19.60 10.47
CA GLN A 222 -9.00 -19.85 9.48
C GLN A 222 -7.67 -19.27 9.96
N PRO A 223 -6.53 -19.88 9.61
CA PRO A 223 -5.23 -19.29 9.87
C PRO A 223 -5.06 -17.96 9.13
N ILE A 224 -4.20 -17.10 9.69
CA ILE A 224 -3.90 -15.77 9.16
C ILE A 224 -2.53 -15.79 8.50
N TRP A 225 -2.44 -15.27 7.27
CA TRP A 225 -1.17 -15.00 6.60
C TRP A 225 -1.05 -13.50 6.35
N LEU A 226 0.10 -12.93 6.72
CA LEU A 226 0.41 -11.54 6.43
C LEU A 226 1.25 -11.48 5.14
N THR A 227 0.62 -11.42 3.99
CA THR A 227 1.29 -11.63 2.69
C THR A 227 2.00 -10.39 2.18
N GLU A 228 1.78 -9.22 2.80
CA GLU A 228 2.56 -8.02 2.58
C GLU A 228 2.74 -7.25 3.88
N PHE A 229 3.98 -6.94 4.25
CA PHE A 229 4.26 -5.94 5.27
C PHE A 229 5.59 -5.23 5.07
N ASN A 230 5.66 -3.98 5.53
CA ASN A 230 6.93 -3.26 5.67
C ASN A 230 6.81 -2.17 6.75
N TYR A 231 7.91 -1.51 7.06
CA TYR A 231 7.86 -0.22 7.71
C TYR A 231 7.19 0.81 6.78
N SER A 232 6.27 1.60 7.32
CA SER A 232 5.60 2.71 6.62
C SER A 232 6.61 3.57 5.86
N GLY A 233 6.42 3.67 4.55
CA GLY A 233 7.27 4.45 3.65
C GLY A 233 8.59 3.75 3.24
N GLY A 234 8.79 2.48 3.62
CA GLY A 234 10.04 1.77 3.38
C GLY A 234 11.25 2.55 3.94
N SER A 235 12.27 2.78 3.11
CA SER A 235 13.43 3.59 3.48
C SER A 235 13.32 5.10 3.20
N GLN A 236 12.13 5.64 2.90
CA GLN A 236 11.96 7.09 2.62
C GLN A 236 12.41 7.98 3.79
N ARG A 237 12.26 7.50 5.05
CA ARG A 237 12.73 8.20 6.26
C ARG A 237 14.14 7.79 6.69
N GLY A 238 14.83 7.00 5.88
CA GLY A 238 16.14 6.42 6.17
C GLY A 238 16.09 4.91 6.38
N GLU A 239 17.17 4.24 5.99
CA GLU A 239 17.26 2.78 6.08
C GLU A 239 17.34 2.25 7.51
N LYS A 240 17.85 3.07 8.44
CA LYS A 240 17.88 2.72 9.86
C LYS A 240 16.45 2.59 10.40
N GLN A 241 15.59 3.54 10.05
CA GLN A 241 14.18 3.56 10.45
C GLN A 241 13.43 2.36 9.83
N GLN A 242 13.68 2.05 8.55
CA GLN A 242 13.14 0.83 7.94
C GLN A 242 13.57 -0.43 8.70
N ALA A 243 14.86 -0.55 9.04
CA ALA A 243 15.41 -1.70 9.74
C ALA A 243 14.80 -1.85 11.15
N GLU A 244 14.76 -0.77 11.93
CA GLU A 244 14.20 -0.76 13.29
C GLU A 244 12.69 -1.06 13.27
N GLY A 245 11.96 -0.46 12.33
CA GLY A 245 10.52 -0.70 12.15
C GLY A 245 10.20 -2.16 11.77
N LEU A 246 10.94 -2.73 10.82
CA LEU A 246 10.78 -4.15 10.47
C LEU A 246 11.06 -5.07 11.64
N VAL A 247 12.12 -4.82 12.42
CA VAL A 247 12.42 -5.61 13.63
C VAL A 247 11.28 -5.53 14.65
N GLN A 248 10.71 -4.34 14.86
CA GLN A 248 9.57 -4.13 15.75
C GLN A 248 8.34 -4.92 15.28
N THR A 249 7.98 -4.79 14.00
CA THR A 249 6.84 -5.51 13.40
C THR A 249 7.05 -7.02 13.47
N MET A 250 8.20 -7.56 13.07
CA MET A 250 8.47 -8.99 13.15
C MET A 250 8.41 -9.53 14.59
N THR A 251 8.86 -8.75 15.57
CA THR A 251 8.75 -9.10 17.00
C THR A 251 7.30 -9.09 17.47
N LEU A 252 6.48 -8.17 16.97
CA LEU A 252 5.04 -8.13 17.21
C LEU A 252 4.34 -9.37 16.61
N LEU A 253 4.63 -9.71 15.35
CA LEU A 253 4.02 -10.85 14.66
C LEU A 253 4.29 -12.18 15.36
N ARG A 254 5.50 -12.39 15.90
CA ARG A 254 5.78 -13.59 16.73
C ARG A 254 4.91 -13.68 17.99
N ARG A 255 4.58 -12.54 18.61
CA ARG A 255 3.67 -12.53 19.77
C ARG A 255 2.24 -12.88 19.35
N TYR A 256 1.84 -12.51 18.14
CA TYR A 256 0.51 -12.78 17.59
C TYR A 256 0.34 -14.17 16.99
N GLN A 257 1.44 -14.89 16.73
CA GLN A 257 1.45 -16.26 16.23
C GLN A 257 0.46 -17.17 16.97
N SER A 258 0.66 -17.38 18.27
CA SER A 258 -0.18 -18.28 19.06
C SER A 258 -1.51 -17.67 19.50
N LEU A 259 -1.62 -16.33 19.51
CA LEU A 259 -2.84 -15.64 19.94
C LEU A 259 -3.93 -15.67 18.86
N TYR A 260 -3.54 -15.55 17.59
CA TYR A 260 -4.49 -15.38 16.48
C TYR A 260 -4.34 -16.41 15.36
N GLY A 261 -3.42 -17.37 15.48
CA GLY A 261 -3.18 -18.37 14.44
C GLY A 261 -2.49 -17.77 13.21
N LEU A 262 -1.58 -16.81 13.41
CA LEU A 262 -0.72 -16.29 12.35
C LEU A 262 0.31 -17.36 11.98
N GLU A 263 0.35 -17.76 10.71
CA GLU A 263 1.22 -18.86 10.24
C GLU A 263 2.39 -18.38 9.37
N ALA A 264 2.18 -17.32 8.59
CA ALA A 264 3.15 -16.81 7.63
C ALA A 264 3.17 -15.28 7.58
N ALA A 265 4.33 -14.72 7.24
CA ALA A 265 4.48 -13.29 7.03
C ALA A 265 5.54 -12.98 5.94
N HIS A 266 5.20 -12.09 5.01
CA HIS A 266 6.01 -11.77 3.83
C HIS A 266 6.33 -10.28 3.76
N ILE A 267 7.63 -9.95 3.77
CA ILE A 267 8.06 -8.56 3.62
C ILE A 267 7.77 -8.09 2.19
N TYR A 268 7.17 -6.92 2.04
CA TYR A 268 7.02 -6.24 0.74
C TYR A 268 8.05 -5.12 0.67
N GLU A 269 9.21 -5.26 0.01
CA GLU A 269 9.59 -6.36 -0.89
C GLU A 269 11.12 -6.62 -0.96
N LEU A 270 11.55 -7.57 -1.80
CA LEU A 270 12.94 -8.04 -1.84
C LEU A 270 13.91 -6.98 -2.40
N LEU A 271 13.58 -6.40 -3.55
CA LEU A 271 14.42 -5.45 -4.28
C LEU A 271 13.69 -4.12 -4.42
N ASP A 272 14.41 -2.99 -4.38
CA ASP A 272 13.80 -1.68 -4.61
C ASP A 272 13.31 -1.51 -6.04
N GLU A 273 12.10 -0.98 -6.22
CA GLU A 273 11.57 -0.56 -7.51
C GLU A 273 11.78 0.93 -7.77
N THR A 274 13.05 1.34 -7.85
CA THR A 274 13.46 2.78 -7.87
C THR A 274 12.79 3.62 -8.96
N TYR A 275 12.24 3.01 -10.01
CA TYR A 275 11.49 3.69 -11.07
C TYR A 275 10.11 4.22 -10.62
N TRP A 276 9.58 3.77 -9.48
CA TRP A 276 8.37 4.34 -8.89
C TRP A 276 8.63 5.64 -8.13
N ALA A 277 9.88 6.11 -8.06
CA ALA A 277 10.17 7.32 -7.32
C ALA A 277 9.35 8.49 -7.90
N PRO A 278 8.79 9.36 -7.03
CA PRO A 278 9.04 9.45 -5.60
C PRO A 278 8.05 8.67 -4.69
N SER A 279 7.17 7.82 -5.25
CA SER A 279 6.28 6.97 -4.45
C SER A 279 7.04 6.15 -3.40
N TYR A 280 6.40 5.82 -2.27
CA TYR A 280 7.04 4.96 -1.26
C TYR A 280 7.39 3.57 -1.81
N GLU A 281 6.61 3.10 -2.80
CA GLU A 281 6.82 1.84 -3.54
C GLU A 281 8.28 1.69 -4.00
N ALA A 282 8.92 2.81 -4.36
CA ALA A 282 10.31 2.82 -4.84
C ALA A 282 11.37 2.41 -3.80
N PHE A 283 10.99 2.41 -2.52
CA PHE A 283 11.92 2.32 -1.39
C PHE A 283 11.60 1.17 -0.43
N MET A 284 10.75 0.24 -0.84
CA MET A 284 10.27 -0.89 -0.03
C MET A 284 11.29 -2.05 0.05
N GLY A 285 12.20 -2.13 -0.92
CA GLY A 285 13.18 -3.21 -1.04
C GLY A 285 14.09 -3.39 0.17
N LEU A 286 14.59 -4.61 0.37
CA LEU A 286 15.71 -4.92 1.27
C LEU A 286 17.08 -4.77 0.57
N VAL A 287 17.09 -4.78 -0.76
CA VAL A 287 18.28 -4.61 -1.60
C VAL A 287 18.06 -3.45 -2.56
N ARG A 288 19.02 -2.52 -2.60
CA ARG A 288 18.99 -1.38 -3.51
C ARG A 288 19.23 -1.82 -4.94
N LEU A 289 18.57 -1.16 -5.88
CA LEU A 289 18.85 -1.28 -7.30
C LEU A 289 19.50 -0.01 -7.85
N LYS A 290 20.23 -0.17 -8.95
CA LYS A 290 20.67 0.92 -9.81
C LYS A 290 20.43 0.57 -11.26
N LYS A 291 20.07 1.57 -12.07
CA LYS A 291 19.97 1.42 -13.51
C LYS A 291 21.37 1.42 -14.11
N ARG A 292 21.65 0.46 -14.99
CA ARG A 292 22.88 0.34 -15.75
C ARG A 292 22.80 1.20 -17.02
N GLU A 293 23.95 1.44 -17.64
CA GLU A 293 24.05 2.18 -18.90
C GLU A 293 23.28 1.52 -20.06
N ASP A 294 23.16 0.19 -20.06
CA ASP A 294 22.39 -0.59 -21.03
C ASP A 294 20.89 -0.64 -20.75
N GLY A 295 20.41 0.13 -19.76
CA GLY A 295 19.00 0.21 -19.39
C GLY A 295 18.51 -0.91 -18.48
N LEU A 296 19.33 -1.94 -18.22
CA LEU A 296 19.02 -3.03 -17.30
C LEU A 296 19.24 -2.62 -15.83
N TRP A 297 18.70 -3.39 -14.90
CA TRP A 297 18.91 -3.19 -13.46
C TRP A 297 20.07 -4.05 -12.94
N ALA A 298 20.75 -3.55 -11.92
CA ALA A 298 21.69 -4.31 -11.12
C ALA A 298 21.53 -3.99 -9.63
N PRO A 299 21.75 -4.97 -8.73
CA PRO A 299 21.87 -4.68 -7.31
C PRO A 299 23.01 -3.69 -7.04
N SER A 300 22.74 -2.69 -6.21
CA SER A 300 23.73 -1.68 -5.78
C SER A 300 24.14 -1.83 -4.31
N GLY A 301 23.52 -2.77 -3.57
CA GLY A 301 23.93 -3.16 -2.23
C GLY A 301 22.74 -3.48 -1.32
N ARG A 302 22.98 -4.24 -0.26
CA ARG A 302 21.99 -4.54 0.79
C ARG A 302 21.71 -3.29 1.63
N LYS A 303 20.45 -3.09 2.04
CA LYS A 303 20.09 -2.07 3.03
C LYS A 303 20.34 -2.57 4.46
N LEU A 304 20.37 -1.66 5.42
CA LEU A 304 20.45 -2.01 6.85
C LEU A 304 19.33 -2.98 7.28
N ALA A 305 18.15 -2.85 6.69
CA ALA A 305 17.01 -3.72 6.93
C ALA A 305 17.29 -5.19 6.59
N TYR A 306 18.10 -5.46 5.55
CA TYR A 306 18.44 -6.81 5.13
C TYR A 306 19.10 -7.60 6.26
N ASP A 307 20.16 -7.04 6.85
CA ASP A 307 20.92 -7.71 7.91
C ASP A 307 20.12 -7.78 9.23
N ALA A 308 19.31 -6.75 9.52
CA ALA A 308 18.43 -6.73 10.68
C ALA A 308 17.37 -7.85 10.61
N VAL A 309 16.68 -7.98 9.48
CA VAL A 309 15.69 -9.04 9.21
C VAL A 309 16.34 -10.42 9.29
N LYS A 310 17.48 -10.61 8.62
CA LYS A 310 18.24 -11.87 8.66
C LYS A 310 18.56 -12.30 10.09
N LYS A 311 18.99 -11.35 10.94
CA LYS A 311 19.27 -11.60 12.35
C LYS A 311 18.02 -11.98 13.13
N VAL A 312 16.87 -11.32 12.89
CA VAL A 312 15.60 -11.66 13.54
C VAL A 312 15.16 -13.08 13.20
N ILE A 313 15.26 -13.48 11.92
CA ILE A 313 14.89 -14.83 11.45
C ILE A 313 15.83 -15.87 12.08
N ALA A 314 17.15 -15.65 12.02
CA ALA A 314 18.13 -16.55 12.62
C ALA A 314 17.93 -16.76 14.13
N ASN A 315 17.56 -15.69 14.85
CA ASN A 315 17.33 -15.75 16.30
C ASN A 315 16.02 -16.44 16.69
N GLY A 316 15.00 -16.48 15.83
CA GLY A 316 13.76 -17.25 16.11
C GLY A 316 13.97 -18.75 16.07
N ASN A 317 14.93 -19.20 15.26
CA ASN A 317 15.32 -20.61 15.16
C ASN A 317 16.18 -21.08 16.34
N ALA A 318 16.76 -20.15 17.12
CA ALA A 318 17.43 -20.45 18.38
C ALA A 318 16.37 -20.41 19.49
N GLY A 319 15.85 -21.58 19.87
CA GLY A 319 14.71 -21.74 20.79
C GLY A 319 14.70 -20.77 21.98
N SER A 320 13.49 -20.32 22.35
CA SER A 320 13.23 -19.36 23.42
C SER A 320 14.00 -19.69 24.70
N SER A 321 15.08 -18.98 24.96
CA SER A 321 15.63 -18.84 26.31
C SER A 321 15.09 -17.55 26.89
N SER A 322 13.94 -17.64 27.57
CA SER A 322 13.41 -16.52 28.35
C SER A 322 14.39 -16.17 29.47
N PRO A 323 14.76 -14.90 29.66
CA PRO A 323 15.05 -14.40 30.98
C PRO A 323 13.71 -14.08 31.64
N THR A 324 13.38 -14.81 32.70
CA THR A 324 12.34 -14.44 33.65
C THR A 324 12.60 -13.03 34.18
N VAL A 325 11.79 -12.06 33.80
CA VAL A 325 11.69 -10.77 34.48
C VAL A 325 10.39 -10.76 35.26
N SER A 326 10.53 -10.77 36.59
CA SER A 326 9.42 -10.71 37.55
C SER A 326 8.53 -9.51 37.27
N MET A 327 7.27 -9.78 36.89
CA MET A 327 6.22 -8.78 36.84
C MET A 327 5.86 -8.38 38.28
N LYS A 328 6.24 -7.17 38.69
CA LYS A 328 5.44 -6.42 39.67
C LYS A 328 4.38 -5.67 38.89
N SER A 329 3.13 -6.06 39.14
CA SER A 329 1.94 -5.42 38.62
C SER A 329 1.85 -3.97 39.09
N SER A 330 1.58 -3.07 38.16
CA SER A 330 0.95 -1.78 38.44
C SER A 330 -0.14 -1.56 37.39
N PRO A 331 -1.32 -1.02 37.75
CA PRO A 331 -2.45 -0.95 36.85
C PRO A 331 -2.21 0.08 35.73
N PRO A 332 -2.85 -0.07 34.55
CA PRO A 332 -2.66 0.84 33.45
C PRO A 332 -3.27 2.20 33.78
N ALA A 333 -2.44 3.25 33.78
CA ALA A 333 -2.92 4.61 33.81
C ALA A 333 -3.55 4.93 32.46
N ALA A 334 -4.84 5.29 32.50
CA ALA A 334 -5.52 5.94 31.41
C ALA A 334 -4.81 7.28 31.12
N GLN A 335 -4.18 7.40 29.96
CA GLN A 335 -4.02 8.66 29.22
C GLN A 335 -3.39 8.35 27.85
N MET A 336 -4.21 8.48 26.81
CA MET A 336 -3.74 8.78 25.46
C MET A 336 -2.97 10.10 25.52
N SER A 337 -1.66 10.04 25.35
CA SER A 337 -0.87 11.17 24.88
C SER A 337 -0.11 10.70 23.64
N ALA A 338 -0.40 11.35 22.52
CA ALA A 338 0.34 11.22 21.27
C ALA A 338 1.86 11.34 21.53
N PRO A 339 2.70 10.63 20.77
CA PRO A 339 4.14 10.71 20.95
C PRO A 339 4.62 12.17 20.76
N PRO A 340 5.71 12.59 21.45
CA PRO A 340 6.16 13.97 21.41
C PRO A 340 6.62 14.34 20.00
N VAL A 341 6.21 15.54 19.55
CA VAL A 341 6.75 16.18 18.35
C VAL A 341 8.27 16.29 18.53
N ALA A 342 9.01 15.65 17.62
CA ALA A 342 10.46 15.73 17.59
C ALA A 342 10.89 17.19 17.36
N ASP A 343 11.90 17.61 18.13
CA ASP A 343 12.43 18.97 18.18
C ASP A 343 13.02 19.42 16.83
N ALA A 344 13.00 20.73 16.62
CA ALA A 344 13.33 21.42 15.39
C ALA A 344 14.83 21.32 15.03
N GLY A 345 15.15 20.35 14.18
CA GLY A 345 16.32 20.36 13.29
C GLY A 345 15.83 20.00 11.90
N ALA A 346 15.41 21.01 11.12
CA ALA A 346 14.68 20.85 9.87
C ALA A 346 15.50 20.12 8.79
N VAL A 347 15.49 18.79 8.82
CA VAL A 347 15.57 17.98 7.60
C VAL A 347 14.25 18.21 6.90
N HIS A 348 14.25 18.97 5.80
CA HIS A 348 13.08 19.05 4.94
C HIS A 348 12.70 17.63 4.50
N PRO A 349 11.53 17.08 4.88
CA PRO A 349 11.22 15.66 4.73
C PRO A 349 11.13 15.19 3.27
N CYS A 350 11.12 16.12 2.32
CA CYS A 350 11.18 15.87 0.88
C CYS A 350 11.81 17.08 0.15
N SER A 351 12.38 16.84 -1.03
CA SER A 351 12.91 17.89 -1.91
C SER A 351 12.30 17.77 -3.30
N LEU A 352 11.65 18.84 -3.79
CA LEU A 352 11.00 18.86 -5.12
C LEU A 352 12.00 18.71 -6.26
N ASP A 353 13.25 19.14 -6.08
CA ASP A 353 14.31 19.01 -7.09
C ASP A 353 14.85 17.58 -7.17
N ALA A 354 14.63 16.77 -6.13
CA ALA A 354 15.01 15.37 -6.09
C ALA A 354 13.94 14.43 -6.69
N LEU A 355 12.74 14.94 -7.00
CA LEU A 355 11.67 14.12 -7.59
C LEU A 355 11.92 13.94 -9.09
N ASP A 356 11.79 12.72 -9.58
CA ASP A 356 11.78 12.43 -11.01
C ASP A 356 10.51 13.01 -11.64
N LYS A 357 10.67 14.06 -12.44
CA LYS A 357 9.56 14.78 -13.11
C LYS A 357 9.13 14.09 -14.41
N SER A 358 9.73 12.97 -14.79
CA SER A 358 9.40 12.21 -16.00
C SER A 358 8.39 11.07 -15.75
N ALA A 359 8.17 10.70 -14.49
CA ALA A 359 7.30 9.60 -14.13
C ALA A 359 5.88 10.10 -13.79
N PHE A 360 4.96 9.97 -14.76
CA PHE A 360 3.59 10.47 -14.68
C PHE A 360 2.60 9.34 -14.31
N ASN A 361 2.31 9.22 -13.03
CA ASN A 361 1.24 8.36 -12.52
C ASN A 361 0.57 9.02 -11.30
N HIS A 362 -0.62 8.53 -10.92
CA HIS A 362 -1.38 9.09 -9.80
C HIS A 362 -0.60 9.07 -8.48
N ALA A 363 0.16 8.01 -8.21
CA ALA A 363 0.96 7.91 -7.00
C ALA A 363 2.01 9.04 -6.94
N ASN A 364 2.69 9.31 -8.04
CA ASN A 364 3.68 10.38 -8.16
C ASN A 364 3.05 11.78 -8.10
N GLN A 365 1.86 11.97 -8.68
CA GLN A 365 1.10 13.21 -8.54
C GLN A 365 0.75 13.50 -7.08
N VAL A 366 0.25 12.48 -6.36
CA VAL A 366 -0.08 12.60 -4.93
C VAL A 366 1.19 12.88 -4.11
N ALA A 367 2.26 12.12 -4.32
CA ALA A 367 3.54 12.32 -3.63
C ALA A 367 4.11 13.74 -3.88
N TYR A 368 4.05 14.22 -5.12
CA TYR A 368 4.46 15.57 -5.48
C TYR A 368 3.59 16.63 -4.79
N ALA A 369 2.26 16.46 -4.78
CA ALA A 369 1.32 17.37 -4.13
C ALA A 369 1.58 17.50 -2.62
N TYR A 370 1.75 16.37 -1.94
CA TYR A 370 2.15 16.30 -0.52
C TYR A 370 3.47 17.04 -0.29
N CYS A 371 4.48 16.79 -1.12
CA CYS A 371 5.77 17.45 -0.96
C CYS A 371 5.70 18.96 -1.21
N LEU A 372 4.93 19.39 -2.22
CA LEU A 372 4.75 20.80 -2.55
C LEU A 372 4.00 21.56 -1.45
N ILE A 373 2.87 21.03 -1.01
CA ILE A 373 1.90 21.76 -0.17
C ILE A 373 2.20 21.55 1.32
N LEU A 374 2.42 20.30 1.73
CA LEU A 374 2.58 19.91 3.14
C LEU A 374 4.04 19.72 3.54
N ARG A 375 4.99 19.86 2.60
CA ARG A 375 6.43 19.75 2.84
C ARG A 375 6.86 18.40 3.42
N ARG A 376 6.09 17.34 3.19
CA ARG A 376 6.44 15.96 3.54
C ARG A 376 5.96 14.98 2.48
N MET A 377 6.45 13.74 2.54
CA MET A 377 5.87 12.65 1.75
C MET A 377 4.57 12.15 2.40
N PRO A 378 3.60 11.64 1.62
CA PRO A 378 2.45 10.97 2.18
C PRO A 378 2.87 9.68 2.88
N SER A 379 2.13 9.30 3.92
CA SER A 379 2.11 7.91 4.38
C SER A 379 1.53 6.99 3.29
N PRO A 380 1.89 5.69 3.27
CA PRO A 380 1.24 4.74 2.39
C PRO A 380 -0.30 4.76 2.43
N ALA A 381 -0.90 4.90 3.63
CA ALA A 381 -2.35 4.99 3.79
C ALA A 381 -2.96 6.22 3.09
N GLU A 382 -2.29 7.36 3.23
CA GLU A 382 -2.68 8.61 2.58
C GLU A 382 -2.54 8.50 1.07
N GLN A 383 -1.40 8.01 0.58
CA GLN A 383 -1.15 7.90 -0.85
C GLN A 383 -2.13 6.95 -1.51
N TRP A 384 -2.37 5.77 -0.92
CA TRP A 384 -3.34 4.80 -1.40
C TRP A 384 -4.75 5.42 -1.51
N ARG A 385 -5.20 6.12 -0.47
CA ARG A 385 -6.54 6.73 -0.43
C ARG A 385 -6.75 7.75 -1.54
N GLU A 386 -5.77 8.62 -1.76
CA GLU A 386 -5.84 9.61 -2.84
C GLU A 386 -5.75 8.94 -4.22
N VAL A 387 -4.91 7.92 -4.40
CA VAL A 387 -4.82 7.16 -5.67
C VAL A 387 -6.14 6.45 -6.00
N VAL A 388 -6.81 5.85 -5.01
CA VAL A 388 -8.12 5.23 -5.19
C VAL A 388 -9.18 6.26 -5.59
N ALA A 389 -9.18 7.44 -4.96
CA ALA A 389 -10.05 8.55 -5.38
C ALA A 389 -9.78 8.95 -6.84
N MET A 390 -8.51 9.04 -7.22
CA MET A 390 -8.11 9.43 -8.58
C MET A 390 -8.45 8.40 -9.66
N LYS A 391 -8.70 7.12 -9.32
CA LYS A 391 -9.17 6.15 -10.32
C LYS A 391 -10.57 6.47 -10.84
N LYS A 392 -11.42 7.06 -9.99
CA LYS A 392 -12.79 7.44 -10.34
C LYS A 392 -12.87 8.84 -10.95
N ASP A 393 -12.16 9.79 -10.37
CA ASP A 393 -11.98 11.14 -10.91
C ASP A 393 -10.48 11.39 -11.10
N PRO A 394 -9.95 11.29 -12.34
CA PRO A 394 -8.51 11.45 -12.59
C PRO A 394 -7.97 12.86 -12.32
N SER A 395 -8.85 13.81 -11.93
CA SER A 395 -8.45 15.14 -11.50
C SER A 395 -7.69 15.13 -10.18
N ILE A 396 -6.53 15.80 -10.16
CA ILE A 396 -5.76 16.05 -8.93
C ILE A 396 -6.31 17.24 -8.11
N PHE A 397 -7.19 18.07 -8.70
CA PHE A 397 -7.68 19.30 -8.05
C PHE A 397 -8.38 19.06 -6.71
N PRO A 398 -9.27 18.05 -6.54
CA PRO A 398 -9.90 17.78 -5.25
C PRO A 398 -8.86 17.50 -4.15
N THR A 399 -7.82 16.72 -4.47
CA THR A 399 -6.70 16.43 -3.56
C THR A 399 -5.93 17.70 -3.19
N LEU A 400 -5.59 18.56 -4.16
CA LEU A 400 -4.90 19.83 -3.90
C LEU A 400 -5.74 20.75 -3.00
N THR A 401 -7.02 20.92 -3.30
CA THR A 401 -7.94 21.75 -2.52
C THR A 401 -8.05 21.25 -1.09
N LYS A 402 -8.24 19.93 -0.91
CA LYS A 402 -8.30 19.29 0.42
C LYS A 402 -7.02 19.57 1.23
N MET A 403 -5.85 19.47 0.62
CA MET A 403 -4.57 19.77 1.29
C MET A 403 -4.45 21.24 1.67
N LEU A 404 -4.76 22.16 0.76
CA LEU A 404 -4.62 23.61 0.97
C LEU A 404 -5.62 24.16 2.00
N LEU A 405 -6.74 23.48 2.21
CA LEU A 405 -7.73 23.81 3.24
C LEU A 405 -7.51 23.05 4.56
N SER A 406 -6.56 22.12 4.60
CA SER A 406 -6.30 21.29 5.77
C SER A 406 -5.79 22.11 6.97
N VAL A 407 -6.01 21.58 8.17
CA VAL A 407 -5.39 22.12 9.39
C VAL A 407 -3.87 22.00 9.32
N GLU A 408 -3.38 20.91 8.73
CA GLU A 408 -1.94 20.65 8.55
C GLU A 408 -1.25 21.77 7.75
N PHE A 409 -1.79 22.12 6.58
CA PHE A 409 -1.25 23.23 5.78
C PHE A 409 -1.22 24.55 6.55
N ARG A 410 -2.25 24.79 7.40
CA ARG A 410 -2.36 26.00 8.21
C ARG A 410 -1.46 26.02 9.44
N THR A 411 -1.09 24.86 10.00
CA THR A 411 -0.41 24.72 11.29
C THR A 411 1.08 24.40 11.14
N ASP A 412 1.46 23.47 10.26
CA ASP A 412 2.87 23.09 10.05
C ASP A 412 3.65 24.15 9.25
N ASN A 413 2.91 25.10 8.64
CA ASN A 413 3.51 26.29 8.05
C ASN A 413 3.44 27.53 8.94
N GLN A 414 2.71 27.59 10.08
CA GLN A 414 2.58 28.80 10.91
C GLN A 414 2.05 28.60 12.35
N PRO A 415 2.49 29.44 13.32
CA PRO A 415 1.77 29.68 14.58
C PRO A 415 0.43 30.40 14.36
N VAL A 416 -0.54 30.14 15.25
CA VAL A 416 -1.94 30.60 15.23
C VAL A 416 -2.14 32.08 14.84
N GLY A 417 -3.03 32.34 13.87
CA GLY A 417 -3.62 33.67 13.63
C GLY A 417 -3.15 34.42 12.37
N LEU A 418 -3.12 33.79 11.20
CA LEU A 418 -2.89 34.54 9.96
C LEU A 418 -4.08 35.46 9.64
N GLY A 419 -3.80 36.74 9.39
CA GLY A 419 -4.71 37.60 8.65
C GLY A 419 -4.72 37.24 7.15
N ASN A 420 -5.77 37.65 6.43
CA ASN A 420 -5.98 37.33 5.01
C ASN A 420 -4.74 37.58 4.13
N ALA A 421 -3.97 38.65 4.39
CA ALA A 421 -2.75 38.96 3.64
C ALA A 421 -1.66 37.88 3.74
N GLN A 422 -1.48 37.30 4.94
CA GLN A 422 -0.47 36.28 5.16
C GLN A 422 -0.89 34.93 4.55
N PHE A 423 -2.19 34.64 4.56
CA PHE A 423 -2.76 33.47 3.87
C PHE A 423 -2.50 33.55 2.35
N ILE A 424 -2.80 34.69 1.72
CA ILE A 424 -2.52 34.90 0.29
C ILE A 424 -1.01 34.79 -0.01
N ALA A 425 -0.17 35.43 0.81
CA ALA A 425 1.27 35.37 0.62
C ALA A 425 1.83 33.94 0.77
N LEU A 426 1.25 33.12 1.66
CA LEU A 426 1.60 31.72 1.82
C LEU A 426 1.22 30.92 0.57
N LEU A 427 -0.01 31.07 0.06
CA LEU A 427 -0.46 30.39 -1.16
C LEU A 427 0.44 30.70 -2.35
N TYR A 428 0.80 31.97 -2.56
CA TYR A 428 1.70 32.38 -3.64
C TYR A 428 3.10 31.76 -3.53
N ARG A 429 3.68 31.74 -2.32
CA ARG A 429 5.01 31.14 -2.12
C ARG A 429 4.98 29.63 -2.32
N THR A 430 3.95 28.96 -1.84
CA THR A 430 3.81 27.51 -1.94
C THR A 430 3.50 27.08 -3.37
N LEU A 431 2.51 27.70 -4.01
CA LEU A 431 1.97 27.26 -5.30
C LEU A 431 2.70 27.90 -6.50
N LEU A 432 3.26 29.10 -6.36
CA LEU A 432 3.86 29.82 -7.49
C LEU A 432 5.36 30.09 -7.31
N GLY A 433 5.91 29.77 -6.13
CA GLY A 433 7.33 29.97 -5.83
C GLY A 433 7.76 31.43 -5.74
N ARG A 434 6.82 32.38 -5.56
CA ARG A 434 7.09 33.81 -5.50
C ARG A 434 6.18 34.52 -4.49
N ALA A 435 6.50 35.75 -4.14
CA ALA A 435 5.56 36.61 -3.40
C ALA A 435 4.46 37.15 -4.34
N PRO A 436 3.25 37.45 -3.82
CA PRO A 436 2.27 38.21 -4.57
C PRO A 436 2.78 39.64 -4.80
N ASP A 437 2.44 40.24 -5.94
CA ASP A 437 2.65 41.67 -6.14
C ASP A 437 1.69 42.48 -5.25
N GLY A 438 2.03 43.75 -4.99
CA GLY A 438 1.27 44.58 -4.04
C GLY A 438 -0.19 44.79 -4.46
N GLN A 439 -0.47 44.85 -5.77
CA GLN A 439 -1.82 45.04 -6.29
C GLN A 439 -2.65 43.75 -6.16
N GLY A 440 -2.10 42.61 -6.58
CA GLY A 440 -2.73 41.30 -6.45
C GLY A 440 -3.00 40.93 -5.00
N LEU A 441 -2.05 41.19 -4.09
CA LEU A 441 -2.25 40.98 -2.65
C LEU A 441 -3.41 41.82 -2.11
N SER A 442 -3.41 43.13 -2.41
CA SER A 442 -4.45 44.05 -1.91
C SER A 442 -5.84 43.70 -2.45
N ALA A 443 -5.92 43.26 -3.71
CA ALA A 443 -7.17 42.85 -4.33
C ALA A 443 -7.76 41.60 -3.65
N TYR A 444 -6.96 40.54 -3.46
CA TYR A 444 -7.45 39.33 -2.79
C TYR A 444 -7.82 39.58 -1.33
N VAL A 445 -7.02 40.37 -0.60
CA VAL A 445 -7.30 40.72 0.79
C VAL A 445 -8.62 41.49 0.91
N SER A 446 -8.85 42.48 0.05
CA SER A 446 -10.10 43.26 0.06
C SER A 446 -11.34 42.39 -0.18
N LYS A 447 -11.24 41.42 -1.10
CA LYS A 447 -12.34 40.48 -1.40
C LYS A 447 -12.59 39.47 -0.28
N LEU A 448 -11.54 39.02 0.42
CA LEU A 448 -11.68 38.16 1.60
C LEU A 448 -12.27 38.93 2.78
N ASP A 449 -11.81 40.16 3.03
CA ASP A 449 -12.26 41.01 4.13
C ASP A 449 -13.75 41.41 3.95
N SER A 450 -14.19 41.61 2.70
CA SER A 450 -15.61 41.90 2.38
C SER A 450 -16.50 40.67 2.35
N GLY A 451 -15.93 39.45 2.37
CA GLY A 451 -16.66 38.20 2.15
C GLY A 451 -17.18 38.00 0.72
N GLU A 452 -16.69 38.79 -0.25
CA GLU A 452 -17.01 38.63 -1.68
C GLU A 452 -16.52 37.29 -2.22
N VAL A 453 -15.36 36.83 -1.72
CA VAL A 453 -14.80 35.51 -2.03
C VAL A 453 -14.43 34.75 -0.77
N SER A 454 -14.50 33.42 -0.82
CA SER A 454 -13.99 32.53 0.22
C SER A 454 -12.51 32.17 -0.03
N GLY A 455 -11.82 31.72 1.01
CA GLY A 455 -10.47 31.17 0.86
C GLY A 455 -10.41 29.94 -0.07
N GLU A 456 -11.49 29.15 -0.10
CA GLU A 456 -11.64 28.03 -1.03
C GLU A 456 -11.70 28.49 -2.49
N GLN A 457 -12.43 29.57 -2.78
CA GLN A 457 -12.49 30.15 -4.12
C GLN A 457 -11.11 30.66 -4.57
N ILE A 458 -10.33 31.28 -3.68
CA ILE A 458 -8.97 31.72 -4.00
C ILE A 458 -8.03 30.53 -4.25
N VAL A 459 -8.13 29.49 -3.42
CA VAL A 459 -7.38 28.25 -3.64
C VAL A 459 -7.70 27.68 -5.02
N ALA A 460 -8.99 27.59 -5.36
CA ALA A 460 -9.44 27.11 -6.66
C ALA A 460 -8.90 27.98 -7.80
N GLU A 461 -8.99 29.31 -7.71
CA GLU A 461 -8.44 30.24 -8.71
C GLU A 461 -6.94 30.04 -8.94
N LEU A 462 -6.15 29.90 -7.87
CA LEU A 462 -4.70 29.73 -7.97
C LEU A 462 -4.32 28.38 -8.58
N ILE A 463 -4.90 27.27 -8.13
CA ILE A 463 -4.55 25.95 -8.68
C ILE A 463 -5.07 25.76 -10.12
N HIS A 464 -6.12 26.46 -10.52
CA HIS A 464 -6.59 26.47 -11.91
C HIS A 464 -5.83 27.47 -12.80
N SER A 465 -4.97 28.31 -12.23
CA SER A 465 -4.22 29.30 -12.99
C SER A 465 -3.21 28.66 -13.96
N TYR A 466 -3.01 29.32 -15.10
CA TYR A 466 -1.98 28.93 -16.06
C TYR A 466 -0.58 28.89 -15.43
N GLU A 467 -0.26 29.85 -14.55
CA GLU A 467 1.03 29.89 -13.88
C GLU A 467 1.25 28.64 -13.00
N PHE A 468 0.25 28.22 -12.22
CA PHE A 468 0.38 27.00 -11.42
C PHE A 468 0.59 25.76 -12.29
N ARG A 469 -0.25 25.59 -13.31
CA ARG A 469 -0.23 24.42 -14.20
C ARG A 469 1.08 24.31 -14.98
N SER A 470 1.58 25.42 -15.51
CA SER A 470 2.85 25.47 -16.23
C SER A 470 4.07 25.21 -15.33
N ARG A 471 4.01 25.59 -14.04
CA ARG A 471 5.09 25.32 -13.08
C ARG A 471 5.11 23.89 -12.56
N HIS A 472 3.95 23.25 -12.46
CA HIS A 472 3.79 21.94 -11.81
C HIS A 472 3.31 20.87 -12.79
N THR A 473 4.02 20.71 -13.91
CA THR A 473 3.65 19.78 -15.00
C THR A 473 3.48 18.33 -14.56
N VAL A 474 4.18 17.89 -13.49
CA VAL A 474 4.00 16.56 -12.88
C VAL A 474 2.55 16.33 -12.45
N LEU A 475 1.85 17.37 -11.98
CA LEU A 475 0.45 17.30 -11.58
C LEU A 475 -0.52 17.24 -12.78
N PHE A 476 -0.06 17.60 -13.99
CA PHE A 476 -0.90 17.80 -15.17
C PHE A 476 -0.32 17.14 -16.44
N PRO A 477 -0.10 15.80 -16.44
CA PRO A 477 0.60 15.11 -17.53
C PRO A 477 -0.11 15.16 -18.88
N ASN A 478 -1.43 15.37 -18.88
CA ASN A 478 -2.27 15.33 -20.08
C ASN A 478 -2.64 16.73 -20.62
N GLU A 479 -2.12 17.81 -20.03
CA GLU A 479 -2.39 19.16 -20.52
C GLU A 479 -1.36 19.57 -21.59
N PRO A 480 -1.80 20.05 -22.78
CA PRO A 480 -0.87 20.48 -23.82
C PRO A 480 -0.05 21.66 -23.30
N GLN A 481 1.27 21.50 -23.27
CA GLN A 481 2.20 22.60 -23.01
C GLN A 481 2.14 23.55 -24.21
N GLN A 482 1.28 24.57 -24.15
CA GLN A 482 1.34 25.65 -25.13
C GLN A 482 2.62 26.44 -24.86
N GLY A 483 3.55 26.39 -25.83
CA GLY A 483 4.83 27.08 -25.74
C GLY A 483 4.62 28.56 -25.44
N VAL A 484 5.38 29.05 -24.47
CA VAL A 484 5.50 30.49 -24.18
C VAL A 484 5.92 31.18 -25.47
N GLN A 485 5.07 32.04 -26.02
CA GLN A 485 5.48 33.08 -26.97
C GLN A 485 5.96 34.30 -26.20
#